data_AF-A0A0F9Z8N0-F1
#
_entry.id   AF-A0A0F9Z8N0-F1
#
_cell.length_a   1.000
_cell.length_b   1.000
_cell.length_c   1.000
_cell.angle_alpha   90.00
_cell.angle_beta   90.00
_cell.angle_gamma   90.00
#
_symmetry.space_group_name_H-M   'P 1'
#
loop_
_entity.id
_entity.type
_entity.pdbx_description
1 polymer ?
#
loop_
_entity_poly.entity_id
_entity_poly.type
_entity_poly.pdbx_seq_one_letter_code
_entity_poly.pdbx_strand_id
1 'polypeptide(L)'
;MKKKFIISLIFTSTILFLANWAKQSSDISGNHKHRINFYGTIITIGNQDQEKEIENISIDNIFKQIPVYVTPTTFTQDIDPKSHILKSNPRDLLEDVRLDLSEIKSIETKRENNNPVIWEFRDKKYGQPDKITNEFIEIIVISNDKTKNSYLIELRKNIHFDIKNPAGPIESKVNFKGLSKLSIEGYKDREFEKKNKIKEEKTQESFEVNNKKL
;
A
#
# COMPACT_ATOMS: atom_id res chain seq x y z
N MET A 1 -37.95 -48.14 -25.85
CA MET A 1 -37.37 -46.83 -26.24
C MET A 1 -36.94 -46.08 -24.97
N LYS A 2 -35.70 -46.30 -24.51
CA LYS A 2 -34.59 -45.33 -24.50
C LYS A 2 -34.96 -43.94 -23.97
N LYS A 3 -34.73 -43.68 -22.67
CA LYS A 3 -34.40 -42.36 -22.06
C LYS A 3 -34.38 -42.43 -20.52
N LYS A 4 -33.40 -43.11 -19.91
CA LYS A 4 -33.12 -42.98 -18.46
C LYS A 4 -31.66 -43.34 -18.15
N PHE A 5 -30.65 -42.69 -18.74
CA PHE A 5 -29.25 -43.00 -18.38
C PHE A 5 -28.22 -41.89 -18.70
N ILE A 6 -28.58 -40.61 -18.65
CA ILE A 6 -27.61 -39.51 -18.94
C ILE A 6 -27.81 -38.32 -17.99
N ILE A 7 -27.87 -38.55 -16.67
CA ILE A 7 -27.82 -37.43 -15.68
C ILE A 7 -26.77 -37.69 -14.58
N SER A 8 -26.22 -38.91 -14.45
CA SER A 8 -25.36 -39.27 -13.31
C SER A 8 -23.85 -39.20 -13.57
N LEU A 9 -23.38 -38.55 -14.64
CA LEU A 9 -21.94 -38.55 -14.99
C LEU A 9 -21.31 -37.16 -15.15
N ILE A 10 -22.01 -36.07 -14.81
CA ILE A 10 -21.46 -34.70 -14.86
C ILE A 10 -21.21 -34.12 -13.46
N PHE A 11 -21.70 -34.77 -12.40
CA PHE A 11 -21.55 -34.24 -11.03
C PHE A 11 -20.26 -34.66 -10.30
N THR A 12 -19.50 -35.63 -10.81
CA THR A 12 -18.27 -36.11 -10.16
C THR A 12 -16.98 -35.48 -10.71
N SER A 13 -17.03 -34.74 -11.82
CA SER A 13 -15.84 -34.09 -12.40
C SER A 13 -15.54 -32.70 -11.82
N THR A 14 -16.52 -32.05 -11.19
CA THR A 14 -16.35 -30.69 -10.63
C THR A 14 -15.79 -30.68 -9.20
N ILE A 15 -15.81 -31.80 -8.48
CA ILE A 15 -15.30 -31.86 -7.10
C ILE A 15 -13.77 -31.97 -7.05
N LEU A 16 -13.13 -32.53 -8.09
CA LEU A 16 -11.66 -32.69 -8.12
C LEU A 16 -10.91 -31.41 -8.53
N PHE A 17 -11.59 -30.41 -9.09
CA PHE A 17 -10.98 -29.09 -9.37
C PHE A 17 -10.95 -28.15 -8.15
N LEU A 18 -11.69 -28.46 -7.07
CA LEU A 18 -11.67 -27.67 -5.84
C LEU A 18 -10.61 -28.15 -4.83
N ALA A 19 -10.11 -29.38 -4.95
CA ALA A 19 -9.17 -29.94 -3.99
C ALA A 19 -7.72 -29.41 -4.13
N ASN A 20 -7.33 -28.89 -5.31
CA ASN A 20 -5.98 -28.37 -5.54
C ASN A 20 -5.82 -26.86 -5.30
N TRP A 21 -6.91 -26.13 -5.04
CA TRP A 21 -6.85 -24.73 -4.60
C TRP A 21 -6.66 -24.57 -3.08
N ALA A 22 -6.75 -25.66 -2.32
CA ALA A 22 -6.59 -25.63 -0.86
C ALA A 22 -5.14 -25.84 -0.38
N LYS A 23 -4.15 -25.99 -1.27
CA LYS A 23 -2.73 -26.06 -0.91
C LYS A 23 -2.04 -24.70 -1.10
N GLN A 24 -2.54 -23.68 -0.43
CA GLN A 24 -1.75 -22.49 -0.14
C GLN A 24 -1.40 -22.56 1.35
N SER A 25 -0.12 -22.74 1.64
CA SER A 25 0.40 -22.85 3.01
C SER A 25 -0.02 -21.61 3.80
N SER A 26 -1.02 -21.78 4.67
CA SER A 26 -1.47 -20.78 5.62
C SER A 26 -0.53 -20.80 6.81
N ASP A 27 0.34 -19.80 6.91
CA ASP A 27 0.86 -19.40 8.22
C ASP A 27 -0.33 -18.94 9.08
N ILE A 28 -0.26 -19.16 10.38
CA ILE A 28 -1.34 -19.00 11.38
C ILE A 28 -1.93 -17.56 11.42
N SER A 29 -1.34 -16.59 10.72
CA SER A 29 -1.98 -15.34 10.33
C SER A 29 -2.53 -15.46 8.90
N GLY A 30 -3.86 -15.61 8.74
CA GLY A 30 -4.56 -15.90 7.48
C GLY A 30 -4.51 -14.86 6.36
N ASN A 31 -3.42 -14.13 6.17
CA ASN A 31 -3.17 -13.28 5.01
C ASN A 31 -1.83 -13.67 4.37
N HIS A 32 -1.84 -13.96 3.06
CA HIS A 32 -0.61 -14.16 2.30
C HIS A 32 0.20 -12.87 2.29
N LYS A 33 1.13 -12.75 3.23
CA LYS A 33 2.00 -11.57 3.31
C LYS A 33 2.86 -11.47 2.04
N HIS A 34 2.98 -10.25 1.52
CA HIS A 34 3.56 -9.97 0.20
C HIS A 34 5.04 -10.33 0.14
N ARG A 35 5.49 -10.77 -1.04
CA ARG A 35 6.88 -11.18 -1.28
C ARG A 35 7.88 -10.08 -0.93
N ILE A 36 7.57 -8.84 -1.30
CA ILE A 36 8.38 -7.67 -0.93
C ILE A 36 7.78 -7.03 0.30
N ASN A 37 8.61 -6.85 1.32
CA ASN A 37 8.27 -6.19 2.57
C ASN A 37 9.03 -4.86 2.67
N PHE A 38 8.34 -3.75 2.44
CA PHE A 38 8.86 -2.40 2.72
C PHE A 38 8.76 -2.09 4.21
N TYR A 39 9.81 -1.49 4.76
CA TYR A 39 9.91 -1.12 6.17
C TYR A 39 10.46 0.29 6.36
N GLY A 40 10.20 0.85 7.54
CA GLY A 40 10.70 2.16 7.93
C GLY A 40 9.91 2.69 9.11
N THR A 41 9.55 3.98 9.07
CA THR A 41 8.91 4.65 10.18
C THR A 41 7.69 5.47 9.76
N ILE A 42 6.76 5.67 10.68
CA ILE A 42 5.58 6.49 10.45
C ILE A 42 5.33 7.46 11.60
N ILE A 43 4.93 8.67 11.23
CA ILE A 43 4.52 9.75 12.12
C ILE A 43 3.11 10.20 11.69
N THR A 44 2.17 10.21 12.63
CA THR A 44 0.79 10.67 12.41
C THR A 44 0.56 12.03 13.05
N ILE A 45 -0.42 12.79 12.56
CA ILE A 45 -0.64 14.19 12.94
C ILE A 45 -0.93 14.36 14.44
N GLY A 46 -1.65 13.42 15.04
CA GLY A 46 -1.99 13.46 16.47
C GLY A 46 -0.86 13.01 17.38
N ASN A 47 0.21 12.42 16.83
CA ASN A 47 1.31 11.84 17.59
C ASN A 47 2.65 12.20 16.92
N GLN A 48 2.91 13.49 16.73
CA GLN A 48 4.10 13.95 16.00
C GLN A 48 5.41 13.53 16.68
N ASP A 49 5.39 13.35 18.00
CA ASP A 49 6.54 12.91 18.80
C ASP A 49 6.69 11.39 18.87
N GLN A 50 5.75 10.62 18.30
CA GLN A 50 5.78 9.16 18.34
C GLN A 50 6.06 8.60 16.95
N GLU A 51 7.33 8.59 16.59
CA GLU A 51 7.81 7.81 15.48
C GLU A 51 7.66 6.32 15.80
N LYS A 52 6.97 5.57 14.94
CA LYS A 52 6.74 4.13 15.11
C LYS A 52 7.47 3.36 14.03
N GLU A 53 8.23 2.35 14.42
CA GLU A 53 8.79 1.38 13.48
C GLU A 53 7.70 0.50 12.89
N ILE A 54 7.72 0.39 11.57
CA ILE A 54 6.71 -0.34 10.83
C ILE A 54 7.32 -1.22 9.74
N GLU A 55 6.57 -2.23 9.34
CA GLU A 55 6.86 -3.10 8.21
C GLU A 55 5.58 -3.40 7.42
N ASN A 56 5.71 -4.14 6.33
CA ASN A 56 4.60 -4.55 5.45
C ASN A 56 3.82 -3.35 4.90
N ILE A 57 4.55 -2.27 4.60
CA ILE A 57 3.97 -1.03 4.08
C ILE A 57 3.30 -1.31 2.74
N SER A 58 2.05 -0.86 2.61
CA SER A 58 1.32 -0.85 1.36
C SER A 58 0.31 0.27 1.32
N ILE A 59 -0.07 0.66 0.11
CA ILE A 59 -1.03 1.75 -0.11
C ILE A 59 -2.19 1.19 -0.91
N ASP A 60 -3.34 1.09 -0.27
CA ASP A 60 -4.57 0.48 -0.82
C ASP A 60 -4.33 -0.95 -1.39
N ASN A 61 -3.57 -1.75 -0.66
CA ASN A 61 -3.13 -3.09 -1.08
C ASN A 61 -2.23 -3.11 -2.33
N ILE A 62 -1.55 -1.99 -2.63
CA ILE A 62 -0.50 -1.94 -3.65
C ILE A 62 0.85 -1.84 -2.94
N PHE A 63 1.76 -2.76 -3.27
CA PHE A 63 2.95 -3.06 -2.46
C PHE A 63 4.27 -2.60 -3.06
N LYS A 64 4.29 -2.11 -4.31
CA LYS A 64 5.53 -1.69 -4.98
C LYS A 64 5.43 -0.32 -5.61
N GLN A 65 4.25 0.03 -6.12
CA GLN A 65 4.04 1.27 -6.82
C GLN A 65 2.82 1.98 -6.25
N ILE A 66 2.81 3.30 -6.30
CA ILE A 66 1.66 4.09 -5.87
C ILE A 66 1.15 4.92 -7.05
N PRO A 67 -0.14 4.77 -7.43
CA PRO A 67 -0.73 5.64 -8.43
C PRO A 67 -0.96 7.01 -7.83
N VAL A 68 -0.38 8.01 -8.46
CA VAL A 68 -0.47 9.43 -8.12
C VAL A 68 -0.83 10.23 -9.36
N TYR A 69 -1.20 11.49 -9.17
CA TYR A 69 -1.47 12.42 -10.26
C TYR A 69 -0.55 13.63 -10.13
N VAL A 70 -0.20 14.24 -11.26
CA VAL A 70 0.63 15.46 -11.27
C VAL A 70 -0.15 16.61 -10.61
N THR A 71 0.50 17.34 -9.71
CA THR A 71 -0.08 18.55 -9.12
C THR A 71 -0.23 19.63 -10.21
N PRO A 72 -1.43 20.17 -10.45
CA PRO A 72 -1.65 21.14 -11.52
C PRO A 72 -0.97 22.46 -11.22
N THR A 73 -0.42 23.11 -12.26
CA THR A 73 0.18 24.45 -12.17
C THR A 73 -0.85 25.58 -12.23
N THR A 74 -2.08 25.29 -12.69
CA THR A 74 -3.17 26.26 -12.78
C THR A 74 -4.45 25.72 -12.13
N PHE A 75 -5.04 26.51 -11.22
CA PHE A 75 -6.31 26.18 -10.55
C PHE A 75 -7.21 27.41 -10.49
N THR A 76 -8.51 27.19 -10.25
CA THR A 76 -9.50 28.27 -10.22
C THR A 76 -9.62 28.78 -8.78
N GLN A 77 -9.12 29.99 -8.50
CA GLN A 77 -9.18 30.64 -7.18
C GLN A 77 -10.55 31.30 -6.89
N ASP A 78 -11.59 31.01 -7.68
CA ASP A 78 -12.70 31.97 -7.84
C ASP A 78 -13.73 31.99 -6.69
N ILE A 79 -13.63 31.13 -5.66
CA ILE A 79 -14.74 31.00 -4.69
C ILE A 79 -14.31 30.93 -3.21
N ASP A 80 -13.12 30.43 -2.89
CA ASP A 80 -12.52 30.50 -1.54
C ASP A 80 -11.00 30.40 -1.67
N PRO A 81 -10.20 31.37 -1.17
CA PRO A 81 -8.73 31.35 -1.25
C PRO A 81 -8.09 30.14 -0.54
N LYS A 82 -8.85 29.36 0.24
CA LYS A 82 -8.39 28.11 0.85
C LYS A 82 -8.77 26.85 0.07
N SER A 83 -9.67 26.95 -0.92
CA SER A 83 -10.18 25.81 -1.66
C SER A 83 -9.37 25.59 -2.94
N HIS A 84 -8.72 24.43 -3.04
CA HIS A 84 -7.97 24.05 -4.22
C HIS A 84 -8.90 23.31 -5.18
N ILE A 85 -9.66 24.04 -6.01
CA ILE A 85 -10.62 23.45 -6.94
C ILE A 85 -9.95 23.14 -8.28
N LEU A 86 -10.02 21.87 -8.66
CA LEU A 86 -9.48 21.33 -9.90
C LEU A 86 -10.42 21.66 -11.08
N LYS A 87 -9.82 22.13 -12.19
CA LYS A 87 -10.54 22.39 -13.45
C LYS A 87 -10.96 21.11 -14.18
N SER A 88 -10.16 20.05 -14.03
CA SER A 88 -10.36 18.76 -14.66
C SER A 88 -10.10 17.64 -13.66
N ASN A 89 -10.75 16.50 -13.86
CA ASN A 89 -10.54 15.33 -13.04
C ASN A 89 -9.16 14.73 -13.35
N PRO A 90 -8.24 14.60 -12.37
CA PRO A 90 -6.93 14.01 -12.59
C PRO A 90 -6.99 12.56 -13.09
N ARG A 91 -8.07 11.82 -12.80
CA ARG A 91 -8.29 10.45 -13.28
C ARG A 91 -8.51 10.34 -14.79
N ASP A 92 -8.97 11.42 -15.41
CA ASP A 92 -9.32 11.43 -16.84
C ASP A 92 -8.13 11.87 -17.71
N LEU A 93 -7.01 12.25 -17.08
CA LEU A 93 -5.77 12.56 -17.78
C LEU A 93 -5.09 11.27 -18.24
N LEU A 94 -4.47 11.30 -19.42
CA LEU A 94 -3.81 10.13 -20.03
C LEU A 94 -2.48 9.75 -19.34
N GLU A 95 -2.04 10.52 -18.34
CA GLU A 95 -0.77 10.32 -17.64
C GLU A 95 -0.98 9.43 -16.40
N ASP A 96 -0.71 8.13 -16.55
CA ASP A 96 -0.67 7.18 -15.42
C ASP A 96 0.70 7.26 -14.73
N VAL A 97 0.82 8.15 -13.74
CA VAL A 97 2.04 8.30 -12.95
C VAL A 97 2.03 7.31 -11.79
N ARG A 98 3.03 6.41 -11.80
CA ARG A 98 3.23 5.40 -10.75
C ARG A 98 4.61 5.56 -10.15
N LEU A 99 4.67 5.83 -8.86
CA LEU A 99 5.95 5.98 -8.16
C LEU A 99 6.35 4.66 -7.51
N ASP A 100 7.58 4.20 -7.73
CA ASP A 100 8.11 2.99 -7.10
C ASP A 100 8.52 3.26 -5.65
N LEU A 101 7.96 2.51 -4.70
CA LEU A 101 8.26 2.62 -3.27
C LEU A 101 9.74 2.36 -2.95
N SER A 102 10.46 1.61 -3.79
CA SER A 102 11.90 1.37 -3.63
C SER A 102 12.77 2.57 -3.99
N GLU A 103 12.23 3.54 -4.73
CA GLU A 103 12.91 4.80 -5.10
C GLU A 103 12.55 5.96 -4.16
N ILE A 104 11.52 5.77 -3.33
CA ILE A 104 11.02 6.77 -2.39
C ILE A 104 11.73 6.62 -1.06
N LYS A 105 12.25 7.75 -0.56
CA LYS A 105 12.80 7.87 0.79
C LYS A 105 11.73 8.25 1.81
N SER A 106 10.84 9.18 1.46
CA SER A 106 9.72 9.54 2.33
C SER A 106 8.54 10.15 1.58
N ILE A 107 7.36 9.97 2.16
CA ILE A 107 6.11 10.59 1.74
C ILE A 107 5.59 11.46 2.89
N GLU A 108 5.36 12.73 2.63
CA GLU A 108 4.88 13.71 3.61
C GLU A 108 3.59 14.33 3.09
N THR A 109 2.59 14.53 3.97
CA THR A 109 1.38 15.24 3.58
C THR A 109 1.68 16.74 3.52
N LYS A 110 1.45 17.38 2.37
CA LYS A 110 1.65 18.83 2.21
C LYS A 110 0.69 19.57 3.15
N ARG A 111 1.21 20.57 3.87
CA ARG A 111 0.43 21.38 4.80
C ARG A 111 0.62 22.87 4.59
N GLU A 112 -0.46 23.59 4.82
CA GLU A 112 -0.51 25.05 4.91
C GLU A 112 -1.24 25.43 6.20
N ASN A 113 -0.61 26.25 7.04
CA ASN A 113 -1.14 26.61 8.35
C ASN A 113 -1.58 25.38 9.18
N ASN A 114 -0.75 24.34 9.20
CA ASN A 114 -0.97 23.04 9.85
C ASN A 114 -2.11 22.16 9.28
N ASN A 115 -2.84 22.62 8.26
CA ASN A 115 -3.91 21.85 7.63
C ASN A 115 -3.42 21.15 6.36
N PRO A 116 -3.89 19.93 6.07
CA PRO A 116 -3.56 19.25 4.82
C PRO A 116 -4.12 20.03 3.63
N VAL A 117 -3.35 20.12 2.55
CA VAL A 117 -3.80 20.72 1.29
C VAL A 117 -4.69 19.71 0.56
N ILE A 118 -5.99 20.00 0.50
CA ILE A 118 -7.00 19.14 -0.13
C ILE A 118 -7.47 19.80 -1.43
N TRP A 119 -7.45 19.00 -2.49
CA TRP A 119 -7.89 19.36 -3.82
C TRP A 119 -9.25 18.72 -4.13
N GLU A 120 -10.19 19.50 -4.63
CA GLU A 120 -11.53 19.04 -4.95
C GLU A 120 -11.78 19.12 -6.45
N PHE A 121 -12.32 18.06 -7.02
CA PHE A 121 -12.92 18.10 -8.35
C PHE A 121 -14.45 18.09 -8.23
N ARG A 122 -15.09 19.05 -8.90
CA ARG A 122 -16.55 19.21 -8.92
C ARG A 122 -17.04 19.00 -10.35
N ASP A 123 -17.95 18.05 -10.52
CA ASP A 123 -18.53 17.76 -11.84
C ASP A 123 -19.77 18.64 -12.05
N LYS A 124 -19.72 19.50 -13.08
CA LYS A 124 -20.86 20.29 -13.51
C LYS A 124 -21.72 19.45 -14.45
N LYS A 125 -22.60 18.63 -13.87
CA LYS A 125 -23.68 18.02 -14.64
C LYS A 125 -24.79 19.05 -14.90
N TYR A 126 -25.23 19.15 -16.16
CA TYR A 126 -26.27 20.08 -16.58
C TYR A 126 -27.45 20.15 -15.60
N GLY A 127 -27.67 21.32 -15.01
CA GLY A 127 -28.79 21.60 -14.11
C GLY A 127 -28.64 21.15 -12.65
N GLN A 128 -27.48 20.61 -12.24
CA GLN A 128 -27.22 20.27 -10.84
C GLN A 128 -26.25 21.26 -10.18
N PRO A 129 -26.39 21.53 -8.87
CA PRO A 129 -25.39 22.28 -8.12
C PRO A 129 -24.05 21.53 -8.13
N ASP A 130 -22.95 22.28 -8.14
CA ASP A 130 -21.57 21.76 -8.14
C ASP A 130 -21.37 20.76 -6.99
N LYS A 131 -21.42 19.46 -7.31
CA LYS A 131 -21.19 18.40 -6.34
C LYS A 131 -19.73 17.97 -6.40
N ILE A 132 -19.08 17.94 -5.24
CA ILE A 132 -17.75 17.34 -5.09
C ILE A 132 -17.88 15.86 -5.47
N THR A 133 -17.17 15.46 -6.51
CA THR A 133 -17.16 14.07 -6.99
C THR A 133 -15.92 13.33 -6.53
N ASN A 134 -14.77 14.01 -6.54
CA ASN A 134 -13.50 13.43 -6.14
C ASN A 134 -12.71 14.42 -5.25
N GLU A 135 -12.04 13.86 -4.24
CA GLU A 135 -11.17 14.60 -3.34
C GLU A 135 -9.77 13.97 -3.39
N PHE A 136 -8.77 14.83 -3.45
CA PHE A 136 -7.37 14.47 -3.48
C PHE A 136 -6.63 15.23 -2.38
N ILE A 137 -5.52 14.67 -1.94
CA ILE A 137 -4.62 15.31 -0.98
C ILE A 137 -3.26 15.46 -1.63
N GLU A 138 -2.63 16.60 -1.42
CA GLU A 138 -1.29 16.85 -1.92
C GLU A 138 -0.26 16.20 -1.00
N ILE A 139 0.64 15.42 -1.60
CA ILE A 139 1.75 14.76 -0.95
C ILE A 139 3.06 15.26 -1.53
N ILE A 140 4.05 15.41 -0.67
CA ILE A 140 5.43 15.65 -1.02
C ILE A 140 6.12 14.29 -1.00
N VAL A 141 6.73 13.92 -2.12
CA VAL A 141 7.55 12.72 -2.23
C VAL A 141 9.00 13.13 -2.33
N ILE A 142 9.82 12.56 -1.46
CA ILE A 142 11.28 12.71 -1.46
C ILE A 142 11.86 11.38 -1.89
N SER A 143 12.60 11.35 -3.00
CA SER A 143 13.29 10.16 -3.50
C SER A 143 14.62 9.92 -2.81
N ASN A 144 15.23 8.75 -3.04
CA ASN A 144 16.51 8.34 -2.45
C ASN A 144 17.68 9.28 -2.80
N ASP A 145 17.64 9.86 -4.01
CA ASP A 145 18.58 10.89 -4.48
C ASP A 145 18.31 12.28 -3.88
N LYS A 146 17.29 12.39 -3.00
CA LYS A 146 16.81 13.61 -2.32
C LYS A 146 16.04 14.57 -3.24
N THR A 147 15.65 14.15 -4.44
CA THR A 147 14.77 14.96 -5.29
C THR A 147 13.38 15.05 -4.64
N LYS A 148 12.80 16.25 -4.65
CA LYS A 148 11.53 16.56 -3.98
C LYS A 148 10.50 16.96 -5.01
N ASN A 149 9.40 16.21 -5.08
CA ASN A 149 8.30 16.48 -6.00
C ASN A 149 6.96 16.50 -5.24
N SER A 150 5.99 17.22 -5.78
CA SER A 150 4.62 17.25 -5.26
C SER A 150 3.69 16.47 -6.20
N TYR A 151 2.79 15.70 -5.62
CA TYR A 151 1.79 14.92 -6.34
C TYR A 151 0.44 14.97 -5.61
N LEU A 152 -0.62 14.65 -6.34
CA LEU A 152 -1.93 14.39 -5.79
C LEU A 152 -2.15 12.89 -5.61
N ILE A 153 -2.77 12.51 -4.50
CA ILE A 153 -3.25 11.16 -4.26
C ILE A 153 -4.69 11.23 -3.75
N GLU A 154 -5.49 10.19 -4.02
CA GLU A 154 -6.90 10.20 -3.60
C GLU A 154 -7.01 10.26 -2.08
N LEU A 155 -7.85 11.18 -1.58
CA LEU A 155 -7.97 11.45 -0.15
C LEU A 155 -8.36 10.20 0.65
N ARG A 156 -9.11 9.27 0.05
CA ARG A 156 -9.62 8.06 0.72
C ARG A 156 -8.61 6.92 0.79
N LYS A 157 -7.47 7.00 0.11
CA LYS A 157 -6.46 5.93 0.15
C LYS A 157 -5.88 5.78 1.55
N ASN A 158 -5.60 4.53 1.91
CA ASN A 158 -5.03 4.16 3.20
C ASN A 158 -3.65 3.55 3.03
N ILE A 159 -2.78 3.85 3.97
CA ILE A 159 -1.49 3.20 4.16
C ILE A 159 -1.74 2.08 5.18
N HIS A 160 -1.49 0.84 4.78
CA HIS A 160 -1.53 -0.34 5.64
C HIS A 160 -0.12 -0.73 6.03
N PHE A 161 0.08 -1.12 7.28
CA PHE A 161 1.37 -1.48 7.83
C PHE A 161 1.22 -2.31 9.10
N ASP A 162 2.25 -3.07 9.44
CA ASP A 162 2.38 -3.76 10.72
C ASP A 162 3.31 -2.93 11.62
N ILE A 163 2.86 -2.60 12.83
CA ILE A 163 3.70 -1.98 13.86
C ILE A 163 4.58 -3.06 14.47
N LYS A 164 5.89 -2.84 14.51
CA LYS A 164 6.82 -3.75 15.19
C LYS A 164 6.63 -3.63 16.71
N ASN A 165 6.31 -4.74 17.36
CA ASN A 165 6.16 -4.81 18.81
C ASN A 165 6.80 -6.12 19.31
N PRO A 166 7.51 -6.12 20.46
CA PRO A 166 8.07 -7.33 21.07
C PRO A 166 7.09 -8.50 21.23
N ALA A 167 5.80 -8.22 21.44
CA ALA A 167 4.76 -9.25 21.56
C ALA A 167 4.29 -9.84 20.22
N GLY A 168 4.71 -9.25 19.10
CA GLY A 168 4.31 -9.62 17.74
C GLY A 168 3.81 -8.42 16.93
N PRO A 169 3.87 -8.48 15.59
CA PRO A 169 3.44 -7.39 14.72
C PRO A 169 1.94 -7.11 14.88
N ILE A 170 1.58 -5.83 14.96
CA ILE A 170 0.18 -5.37 15.07
C ILE A 170 -0.23 -4.70 13.77
N GLU A 171 -1.19 -5.28 13.05
CA GLU A 171 -1.72 -4.71 11.82
C GLU A 171 -2.45 -3.38 12.11
N SER A 172 -2.11 -2.36 11.33
CA SER A 172 -2.69 -1.02 11.46
C SER A 172 -2.87 -0.36 10.10
N LYS A 173 -3.65 0.72 10.08
CA LYS A 173 -3.84 1.54 8.90
C LYS A 173 -4.00 3.00 9.25
N VAL A 174 -3.54 3.87 8.36
CA VAL A 174 -3.77 5.32 8.45
C VAL A 174 -4.15 5.89 7.09
N ASN A 175 -5.05 6.86 7.09
CA ASN A 175 -5.38 7.61 5.89
C ASN A 175 -4.31 8.71 5.64
N PHE A 176 -4.06 9.10 4.39
CA PHE A 176 -3.12 10.19 4.06
C PHE A 176 -3.46 11.52 4.76
N LYS A 177 -4.75 11.80 4.99
CA LYS A 177 -5.20 12.94 5.80
C LYS A 177 -4.70 12.90 7.24
N GLY A 178 -4.46 11.70 7.78
CA GLY A 178 -3.93 11.44 9.12
C GLY A 178 -2.40 11.29 9.18
N LEU A 179 -1.75 11.21 8.01
CA LEU A 179 -0.31 11.09 7.88
C LEU A 179 0.37 12.45 8.09
N SER A 180 1.45 12.45 8.87
CA SER A 180 2.44 13.52 8.86
C SER A 180 3.58 13.14 7.91
N LYS A 181 4.21 12.00 8.19
CA LYS A 181 5.35 11.48 7.43
C LYS A 181 5.38 9.95 7.44
N LEU A 182 5.70 9.36 6.30
CA LEU A 182 6.07 7.97 6.13
C LEU A 182 7.50 7.94 5.59
N SER A 183 8.44 7.37 6.34
CA SER A 183 9.81 7.12 5.89
C SER A 183 9.92 5.68 5.42
N ILE A 184 10.51 5.47 4.25
CA ILE A 184 10.82 4.14 3.71
C ILE A 184 12.33 3.98 3.78
N GLU A 185 12.79 3.05 4.63
CA GLU A 185 14.21 2.84 4.88
C GLU A 185 14.79 1.75 3.96
N GLY A 186 13.94 0.84 3.49
CA GLY A 186 14.32 -0.21 2.58
C GLY A 186 13.23 -1.25 2.37
N TYR A 187 13.62 -2.34 1.72
CA TYR A 187 12.74 -3.48 1.50
C TYR A 187 13.49 -4.81 1.60
N LYS A 188 12.75 -5.87 1.93
CA LYS A 188 13.25 -7.25 2.03
C LYS A 188 12.44 -8.17 1.13
N ASP A 189 13.12 -9.08 0.41
CA ASP A 189 12.47 -10.19 -0.29
C ASP A 189 12.33 -11.38 0.67
N ARG A 190 11.09 -11.72 1.03
CA ARG A 190 10.77 -12.80 1.97
C ARG A 190 11.23 -14.18 1.49
N GLU A 191 11.26 -14.42 0.18
CA GLU A 191 11.73 -15.70 -0.35
C GLU A 191 13.24 -15.88 -0.12
N PHE A 192 13.98 -14.78 -0.18
CA PHE A 192 15.42 -14.78 0.07
C PHE A 192 15.72 -14.99 1.56
N GLU A 193 14.96 -14.34 2.45
CA GLU A 193 15.11 -14.52 3.90
C GLU A 193 14.80 -15.96 4.35
N LYS A 194 13.73 -16.58 3.83
CA LYS A 194 13.41 -17.99 4.13
C LYS A 194 14.55 -18.94 3.71
N LYS A 195 15.14 -18.71 2.53
CA LYS A 195 16.26 -19.54 2.04
C LYS A 195 17.53 -19.37 2.87
N ASN A 196 17.82 -18.17 3.36
CA ASN A 196 19.00 -17.92 4.18
C ASN A 196 18.87 -18.50 5.59
N LYS A 197 17.71 -18.37 6.24
CA LYS A 197 17.47 -19.00 7.55
C LYS A 197 17.66 -20.51 7.52
N ILE A 198 17.11 -21.18 6.49
CA ILE A 198 17.28 -22.63 6.32
C ILE A 198 18.75 -23.04 6.12
N LYS A 199 19.56 -22.18 5.48
CA LYS A 199 21.00 -22.45 5.32
C LYS A 199 21.77 -22.29 6.63
N GLU A 200 21.43 -21.29 7.44
CA GLU A 200 22.07 -21.05 8.74
C GLU A 200 21.78 -22.19 9.73
N GLU A 201 20.52 -22.64 9.81
CA GLU A 201 20.11 -23.77 10.67
C GLU A 201 20.83 -25.07 10.29
N LYS A 202 20.92 -25.38 8.99
CA LYS A 202 21.68 -26.56 8.51
C LYS A 202 23.18 -26.48 8.79
N THR A 203 23.73 -25.27 8.78
CA THR A 203 25.15 -25.06 9.08
C THR A 203 25.41 -25.28 10.57
N GLN A 204 24.54 -24.78 11.45
CA GLN A 204 24.64 -25.00 12.90
C GLN A 204 24.47 -26.48 13.29
N GLU A 205 23.50 -27.20 12.72
CA GLU A 205 23.34 -28.64 12.96
C GLU A 205 24.58 -29.44 12.50
N SER A 206 25.20 -29.07 11.38
CA SER A 206 26.41 -29.75 10.89
C SER A 206 27.64 -29.52 11.79
N PHE A 207 27.72 -28.37 12.48
CA PHE A 207 28.77 -28.08 13.45
C PHE A 207 28.56 -28.83 14.79
N GLU A 208 27.32 -28.95 15.27
CA GLU A 208 27.02 -29.70 16.50
C GLU A 208 27.25 -31.22 16.35
N VAL A 209 26.93 -31.79 15.18
CA VAL A 209 27.15 -33.23 14.91
C VAL A 209 28.64 -33.58 14.86
N ASN A 210 29.49 -32.66 14.38
CA ASN A 210 30.93 -32.87 14.32
C ASN A 210 31.62 -32.75 15.69
N ASN A 211 31.11 -31.87 16.57
CA ASN A 211 31.66 -31.72 17.92
C ASN A 211 31.23 -32.83 18.90
N LYS A 212 30.13 -33.55 18.64
CA LYS A 212 29.71 -34.72 19.44
C LYS A 212 30.43 -36.03 19.07
N LYS A 213 31.26 -36.02 18.02
CA LYS A 213 32.02 -37.19 17.54
C LYS A 213 33.51 -37.18 17.91
N LEU A 214 33.95 -36.16 18.66
CA LEU A 214 35.27 -36.06 19.27
C LEU A 214 35.16 -36.38 20.77
#